data_AF-A0A7X2N106-F1
#
_entry.id   AF-A0A7X2N106-F1
#
_cell.length_a   1.000
_cell.length_b   1.000
_cell.length_c   1.000
_cell.angle_alpha   90.00
_cell.angle_beta   90.00
_cell.angle_gamma   90.00
#
_symmetry.space_group_name_H-M   'P 1'
#
loop_
_entity.id
_entity.type
_entity.pdbx_description
1 polymer ?
#
loop_
_entity_poly.entity_id
_entity_poly.type
_entity_poly.pdbx_seq_one_letter_code
_entity_poly.pdbx_strand_id
1 'polypeptide(L)'
;MDSIITYLLIYNQYLIKIIYQLIGFIAQHIPLKQMQFDDSNSPKYQKFKVDKLPIIKRFEQVDYKLLLAYYKHKYNKIIKPVQRRNGKTISHKIVCPKCGANHEYIYDNNGSKGQYQCKVCGTTFKESNFVTKPLVLKCPYCGSTLTEHKERKHFKIHKCTNDKCSYYLANLKKLDKDISHAEKSKYKLRYIYREFTINFFKMDLYSLPECATGFSFKKFSPHIMGLCLTYHVNLKLSTRQTAHALKEVHGIDISHTMVANYALTAAAVIKPFVDTFDYKPSKILSADETYIKVKGIKHYVWIVMDAC
;
A
#
# COMPACT_ATOMS: atom_id res chain seq x y z
N MET A 1 -21.58 -19.11 57.92
CA MET A 1 -20.72 -18.60 56.82
C MET A 1 -19.92 -19.72 56.17
N ASP A 2 -19.37 -20.66 56.95
CA ASP A 2 -18.55 -21.76 56.45
C ASP A 2 -19.24 -22.65 55.39
N SER A 3 -20.54 -22.94 55.55
CA SER A 3 -21.31 -23.76 54.59
C SER A 3 -21.37 -23.16 53.17
N ILE A 4 -21.46 -21.83 53.05
CA ILE A 4 -21.53 -21.14 51.75
C ILE A 4 -20.15 -21.17 51.07
N ILE A 5 -19.08 -20.96 51.85
CA ILE A 5 -17.70 -20.99 51.34
C ILE A 5 -17.37 -22.39 50.80
N THR A 6 -17.71 -23.46 51.54
CA THR A 6 -17.48 -24.84 51.11
C THR A 6 -18.28 -25.18 49.85
N TYR A 7 -19.54 -24.74 49.77
CA TYR A 7 -20.37 -24.93 48.58
C TYR A 7 -19.77 -24.25 47.34
N LEU A 8 -19.33 -22.99 47.48
CA LEU A 8 -18.71 -22.25 46.38
C LEU A 8 -17.39 -22.89 45.92
N LEU A 9 -16.59 -23.45 46.83
CA LEU A 9 -15.37 -24.17 46.48
C LEU A 9 -15.66 -25.44 45.68
N ILE A 10 -16.66 -26.22 46.08
CA ILE A 10 -17.10 -27.43 45.34
C ILE A 10 -17.65 -27.04 43.97
N TYR A 11 -18.45 -25.98 43.90
CA TYR A 11 -19.00 -25.50 42.64
C TYR A 11 -17.91 -25.00 41.69
N ASN A 12 -16.88 -24.32 42.20
CA ASN A 12 -15.74 -23.89 41.40
C ASN A 12 -14.95 -25.08 40.84
N GLN A 13 -14.70 -26.12 41.65
CA GLN A 13 -14.06 -27.36 41.17
C GLN A 13 -14.88 -28.06 40.09
N TYR A 14 -16.21 -28.07 40.22
CA TYR A 14 -17.12 -28.61 39.21
C TYR A 14 -17.05 -27.82 37.89
N LEU A 15 -17.08 -26.47 37.96
CA LEU A 15 -16.93 -25.62 36.77
C LEU A 15 -15.57 -25.81 36.09
N ILE A 16 -14.48 -25.94 36.86
CA ILE A 16 -13.14 -26.24 36.33
C ILE A 16 -13.15 -27.57 35.57
N LYS A 17 -13.81 -28.61 36.10
CA LYS A 17 -13.95 -29.91 35.42
C LYS A 17 -14.69 -29.79 34.09
N ILE A 18 -15.77 -29.01 34.04
CA ILE A 18 -16.50 -28.74 32.79
C ILE A 18 -15.59 -28.00 31.79
N ILE A 19 -14.85 -26.99 32.24
CA ILE A 19 -13.91 -26.25 31.39
C ILE A 19 -12.88 -27.19 30.77
N TYR A 20 -12.30 -28.12 31.55
CA TYR A 20 -11.36 -29.10 31.01
C TYR A 20 -11.98 -30.02 29.96
N GLN A 21 -13.22 -30.47 30.18
CA GLN A 21 -13.95 -31.28 29.21
C GLN A 21 -14.22 -30.52 27.91
N LEU A 22 -14.63 -29.25 28.01
CA LEU A 22 -14.86 -28.38 26.85
C LEU A 22 -13.56 -28.10 26.08
N ILE A 23 -12.44 -27.84 26.79
CA ILE A 23 -11.13 -27.67 26.15
C ILE A 23 -10.70 -28.95 25.42
N GLY A 24 -10.92 -30.12 26.04
CA GLY A 24 -10.65 -31.41 25.41
C GLY A 24 -11.47 -31.62 24.14
N PHE A 25 -12.77 -31.31 24.19
CA PHE A 25 -13.66 -31.38 23.04
C PHE A 25 -13.21 -30.45 21.90
N ILE A 26 -12.87 -29.19 22.23
CA ILE A 26 -12.37 -28.21 21.25
C ILE A 26 -11.07 -28.72 20.61
N ALA A 27 -10.13 -29.21 21.40
CA ALA A 27 -8.84 -29.68 20.89
C ALA A 27 -8.97 -30.93 19.99
N GLN A 28 -9.94 -31.81 20.27
CA GLN A 28 -10.13 -33.06 19.53
C GLN A 28 -11.00 -32.89 18.28
N HIS A 29 -12.04 -32.06 18.34
CA HIS A 29 -13.09 -32.02 17.31
C HIS A 29 -13.15 -30.70 16.54
N ILE A 30 -12.57 -29.62 17.07
CA ILE A 30 -12.49 -28.35 16.33
C ILE A 30 -11.09 -28.27 15.71
N PRO A 31 -10.97 -28.25 14.37
CA PRO A 31 -9.69 -28.07 13.71
C PRO A 31 -9.23 -26.61 13.89
N LEU A 32 -8.63 -26.29 15.04
CA LEU A 32 -8.13 -24.94 15.38
C LEU A 32 -7.13 -24.41 14.35
N LYS A 33 -6.44 -25.30 13.62
CA LYS A 33 -5.52 -24.96 12.53
C LYS A 33 -6.22 -24.64 11.20
N GLN A 34 -7.51 -24.89 11.05
CA GLN A 34 -8.25 -24.54 9.83
C GLN A 34 -8.35 -23.02 9.67
N MET A 35 -8.41 -22.27 10.77
CA MET A 35 -8.26 -20.80 10.79
C MET A 35 -6.84 -20.32 10.42
N GLN A 36 -5.82 -21.20 10.45
CA GLN A 36 -4.49 -20.91 9.90
C GLN A 36 -4.38 -21.23 8.41
N PHE A 37 -5.37 -21.94 7.84
CA PHE A 37 -5.36 -22.32 6.43
C PHE A 37 -5.60 -21.08 5.57
N ASP A 38 -4.50 -20.52 5.07
CA ASP A 38 -4.49 -19.36 4.22
C ASP A 38 -4.77 -19.79 2.77
N ASP A 39 -6.02 -19.63 2.31
CA ASP A 39 -6.45 -19.91 0.93
C ASP A 39 -5.65 -19.10 -0.12
N SER A 40 -4.83 -18.14 0.30
CA SER A 40 -3.90 -17.41 -0.58
C SER A 40 -2.72 -18.25 -1.10
N ASN A 41 -2.64 -19.55 -0.77
CA ASN A 41 -1.63 -20.45 -1.31
C ASN A 41 -1.76 -20.69 -2.81
N SER A 42 -2.94 -20.46 -3.41
CA SER A 42 -3.12 -20.54 -4.86
C SER A 42 -2.20 -19.56 -5.60
N PRO A 43 -1.44 -20.01 -6.62
CA PRO A 43 -0.56 -19.14 -7.41
C PRO A 43 -1.29 -17.91 -7.98
N LYS A 44 -2.58 -18.06 -8.29
CA LYS A 44 -3.42 -17.01 -8.87
C LYS A 44 -3.62 -15.82 -7.91
N TYR A 45 -3.70 -16.09 -6.60
CA TYR A 45 -4.00 -15.10 -5.58
C TYR A 45 -2.77 -14.62 -4.80
N GLN A 46 -1.66 -15.36 -4.83
CA GLN A 46 -0.40 -14.96 -4.18
C GLN A 46 0.08 -13.54 -4.56
N LYS A 47 -0.18 -13.08 -5.79
CA LYS A 47 0.18 -11.72 -6.25
C LYS A 47 -0.52 -10.59 -5.48
N PHE A 48 -1.66 -10.89 -4.86
CA PHE A 48 -2.47 -9.95 -4.08
C PHE A 48 -2.14 -10.01 -2.58
N LYS A 49 -1.31 -10.95 -2.14
CA LYS A 49 -0.87 -11.05 -0.75
C LYS A 49 -0.20 -9.74 -0.32
N VAL A 50 -0.76 -9.14 0.73
CA VAL A 50 -0.19 -7.95 1.38
C VAL A 50 0.98 -8.40 2.23
N ASP A 51 2.18 -7.90 1.95
CA ASP A 51 3.36 -8.18 2.78
C ASP A 51 3.47 -7.15 3.91
N LYS A 52 4.30 -7.48 4.92
CA LYS A 52 4.75 -6.54 5.94
C LYS A 52 5.32 -5.27 5.32
N LEU A 53 5.09 -4.13 5.98
CA LEU A 53 5.68 -2.86 5.55
C LEU A 53 7.22 -2.93 5.57
N PRO A 54 7.89 -2.26 4.62
CA PRO A 54 9.34 -2.21 4.57
C PRO A 54 9.86 -1.36 5.73
N ILE A 55 11.10 -1.64 6.13
CA ILE A 55 11.78 -0.78 7.08
C ILE A 55 12.23 0.47 6.32
N ILE A 56 11.64 1.60 6.68
CA ILE A 56 11.96 2.90 6.10
C ILE A 56 13.15 3.46 6.86
N LYS A 57 14.29 3.65 6.18
CA LYS A 57 15.45 4.36 6.74
C LYS A 57 15.59 5.71 6.07
N ARG A 58 15.52 6.77 6.86
CA ARG A 58 15.78 8.13 6.38
C ARG A 58 17.28 8.41 6.41
N PHE A 59 17.75 9.14 5.43
CA PHE A 59 19.10 9.68 5.47
C PHE A 59 19.09 10.94 6.31
N GLU A 60 19.74 10.88 7.46
CA GLU A 60 19.92 12.02 8.36
C GLU A 60 21.38 12.44 8.29
N GLN A 61 21.59 13.73 8.01
CA GLN A 61 22.89 14.36 8.19
C GLN A 61 23.11 14.58 9.68
N VAL A 62 24.34 14.31 10.12
CA VAL A 62 24.76 14.50 11.52
C VAL A 62 26.04 15.32 11.52
N ASP A 63 26.34 16.05 12.58
CA ASP A 63 27.65 16.68 12.74
C ASP A 63 28.62 15.69 13.40
N TYR A 64 29.75 15.42 12.74
CA TYR A 64 30.80 14.55 13.28
C TYR A 64 31.34 15.04 14.62
N LYS A 65 31.41 16.35 14.87
CA LYS A 65 31.88 16.90 16.16
C LYS A 65 30.94 16.49 17.29
N LEU A 66 29.63 16.60 17.04
CA LEU A 66 28.60 16.17 17.98
C LEU A 66 28.63 14.65 18.17
N LEU A 67 28.83 13.89 17.09
CA LEU A 67 28.96 12.42 17.16
C LEU A 67 30.16 11.98 18.01
N LEU A 68 31.31 12.65 17.85
CA LEU A 68 32.52 12.42 18.66
C LEU A 68 32.26 12.73 20.15
N ALA A 69 31.63 13.86 20.45
CA ALA A 69 31.25 14.23 21.81
C ALA A 69 30.28 13.19 22.43
N TYR A 70 29.29 12.74 21.65
CA TYR A 70 28.35 11.70 22.06
C TYR A 70 29.02 10.37 22.37
N TYR A 71 29.96 9.92 21.53
CA TYR A 71 30.70 8.67 21.79
C TYR A 71 31.58 8.75 23.04
N LYS A 72 32.17 9.92 23.30
CA LYS A 72 32.90 10.17 24.55
C LYS A 72 31.95 10.14 25.75
N HIS A 73 30.81 10.82 25.69
CA HIS A 73 29.87 10.89 26.81
C HIS A 73 29.20 9.54 27.12
N LYS A 74 28.68 8.84 26.10
CA LYS A 74 27.87 7.63 26.29
C LYS A 74 28.68 6.35 26.44
N TYR A 75 29.80 6.24 25.73
CA TYR A 75 30.59 5.00 25.64
C TYR A 75 32.03 5.17 26.13
N ASN A 76 32.41 6.35 26.62
CA ASN A 76 33.79 6.71 26.99
C ASN A 76 34.82 6.42 25.88
N LYS A 77 34.39 6.48 24.61
CA LYS A 77 35.20 6.12 23.45
C LYS A 77 35.70 7.36 22.72
N ILE A 78 37.02 7.58 22.76
CA ILE A 78 37.68 8.68 22.03
C ILE A 78 38.12 8.17 20.65
N ILE A 79 37.46 8.63 19.59
CA ILE A 79 37.83 8.29 18.21
C ILE A 79 38.91 9.27 17.74
N LYS A 80 40.14 8.79 17.59
CA LYS A 80 41.26 9.56 17.02
C LYS A 80 41.21 9.56 15.48
N PRO A 81 41.85 10.53 14.80
CA PRO A 81 42.06 10.50 13.35
C PRO A 81 42.66 9.18 12.85
N VAL A 82 42.54 8.93 11.55
CA VAL A 82 43.11 7.75 10.90
C VAL A 82 44.63 7.90 10.83
N GLN A 83 45.37 6.98 11.47
CA GLN A 83 46.81 6.85 11.27
C GLN A 83 47.05 6.12 9.95
N ARG A 84 47.55 6.85 8.96
CA ARG A 84 47.83 6.30 7.63
C ARG A 84 49.21 5.65 7.63
N ARG A 85 49.28 4.41 7.16
CA ARG A 85 50.54 3.68 6.94
C ARG A 85 50.93 3.83 5.47
N ASN A 86 52.23 4.00 5.18
CA ASN A 86 52.81 4.04 3.83
C ASN A 86 52.59 5.33 3.01
N GLY A 87 52.45 6.50 3.63
CA GLY A 87 52.48 7.81 2.92
C GLY A 87 51.30 8.14 2.01
N LYS A 88 50.33 7.22 1.82
CA LYS A 88 49.13 7.49 1.03
C LYS A 88 48.27 8.57 1.68
N THR A 89 48.01 9.65 0.96
CA THR A 89 47.15 10.75 1.41
C THR A 89 45.81 10.76 0.67
N ILE A 90 44.74 11.08 1.40
CA ILE A 90 43.41 11.34 0.87
C ILE A 90 43.29 12.86 0.72
N SER A 91 42.77 13.30 -0.43
CA SER A 91 42.54 14.71 -0.74
C SER A 91 41.76 15.42 0.37
N HIS A 92 42.16 16.64 0.71
CA HIS A 92 41.47 17.50 1.68
C HIS A 92 40.01 17.81 1.29
N LYS A 93 39.67 17.69 0.00
CA LYS A 93 38.31 17.90 -0.51
C LYS A 93 37.33 16.80 -0.11
N ILE A 94 37.82 15.65 0.33
CA ILE A 94 36.98 14.48 0.64
C ILE A 94 36.42 14.63 2.04
N VAL A 95 35.09 14.64 2.12
CA VAL A 95 34.31 14.78 3.35
C VAL A 95 33.25 13.68 3.39
N CYS A 96 32.95 13.17 4.60
CA CYS A 96 31.90 12.17 4.75
C CYS A 96 30.52 12.77 4.42
N PRO A 97 29.75 12.20 3.48
CA PRO A 97 28.45 12.76 3.10
C PRO A 97 27.39 12.64 4.20
N LYS A 98 27.56 11.72 5.16
CA LYS A 98 26.61 11.51 6.26
C LYS A 98 26.88 12.42 7.45
N CYS A 99 28.14 12.50 7.89
CA CYS A 99 28.48 13.19 9.13
C CYS A 99 29.32 14.47 8.96
N GLY A 100 29.75 14.80 7.74
CA GLY A 100 30.64 15.95 7.52
C GLY A 100 32.07 15.76 8.03
N ALA A 101 32.46 14.56 8.47
CA ALA A 101 33.83 14.29 8.92
C ALA A 101 34.85 14.56 7.82
N ASN A 102 35.91 15.29 8.15
CA ASN A 102 36.99 15.66 7.25
C ASN A 102 37.83 14.44 6.79
N HIS A 103 38.70 14.67 5.82
CA HIS A 103 39.64 13.69 5.26
C HIS A 103 40.49 12.95 6.32
N GLU A 104 40.74 13.54 7.50
CA GLU A 104 41.54 12.93 8.58
C GLU A 104 40.84 11.73 9.23
N TYR A 105 39.50 11.68 9.18
CA TYR A 105 38.70 10.58 9.75
C TYR A 105 38.24 9.57 8.69
N ILE A 106 38.82 9.60 7.49
CA ILE A 106 38.39 8.77 6.36
C ILE A 106 39.44 7.71 6.04
N TYR A 107 39.00 6.46 5.89
CA TYR A 107 39.77 5.35 5.36
C TYR A 107 39.59 5.23 3.85
N ASP A 108 40.65 4.86 3.15
CA ASP A 108 40.59 4.29 1.80
C ASP A 108 40.27 2.80 1.94
N ASN A 109 38.99 2.44 1.74
CA ASN A 109 38.45 1.13 2.10
C ASN A 109 38.90 0.01 1.14
N ASN A 110 39.21 0.35 -0.11
CA ASN A 110 39.59 -0.62 -1.15
C ASN A 110 40.97 -0.33 -1.76
N GLY A 111 41.86 0.34 -1.03
CA GLY A 111 43.24 0.56 -1.47
C GLY A 111 43.34 1.21 -2.85
N SER A 112 42.69 2.36 -3.00
CA SER A 112 42.79 3.27 -4.16
C SER A 112 41.84 2.93 -5.33
N LYS A 113 40.83 2.08 -5.11
CA LYS A 113 39.72 1.80 -6.05
C LYS A 113 38.50 2.72 -5.86
N GLY A 114 38.69 3.89 -5.27
CA GLY A 114 37.68 4.96 -5.18
C GLY A 114 36.52 4.73 -4.19
N GLN A 115 36.68 3.83 -3.20
CA GLN A 115 35.71 3.67 -2.11
C GLN A 115 36.33 4.10 -0.77
N TYR A 116 35.64 5.00 -0.08
CA TYR A 116 36.02 5.54 1.21
C TYR A 116 35.12 5.01 2.32
N GLN A 117 35.63 4.94 3.55
CA GLN A 117 34.85 4.63 4.75
C GLN A 117 35.13 5.66 5.85
N CYS A 118 34.08 6.26 6.40
CA CYS A 118 34.23 7.17 7.52
C CYS A 118 34.44 6.40 8.84
N LYS A 119 35.51 6.72 9.57
CA LYS A 119 35.81 6.17 10.90
C LYS A 119 34.80 6.60 11.98
N VAL A 120 34.23 7.80 11.83
CA VAL A 120 33.31 8.38 12.82
C VAL A 120 31.93 7.72 12.72
N CYS A 121 31.28 7.77 11.56
CA CYS A 121 29.92 7.24 11.39
C CYS A 121 29.84 5.86 10.71
N GLY A 122 30.96 5.26 10.32
CA GLY A 122 31.04 3.95 9.65
C GLY A 122 30.55 3.92 8.20
N THR A 123 30.12 5.06 7.64
CA THR A 123 29.49 5.12 6.31
C THR A 123 30.52 4.94 5.21
N THR A 124 30.23 4.04 4.26
CA THR A 124 31.01 3.85 3.04
C THR A 124 30.44 4.67 1.89
N PHE A 125 31.30 5.29 1.09
CA PHE A 125 30.91 6.16 -0.02
C PHE A 125 31.96 6.20 -1.14
N LYS A 126 31.60 6.75 -2.31
CA LYS A 126 32.50 7.01 -3.44
C LYS A 126 32.41 8.49 -3.81
N GLU A 127 33.47 9.04 -4.40
CA GLU A 127 33.49 10.45 -4.86
C GLU A 127 32.41 10.77 -5.90
N SER A 128 32.12 9.84 -6.81
CA SER A 128 31.17 10.06 -7.91
C SER A 128 29.71 9.73 -7.60
N ASN A 129 29.44 8.99 -6.51
CA ASN A 129 28.12 8.44 -6.20
C ASN A 129 27.71 8.78 -4.77
N PHE A 130 27.55 10.07 -4.49
CA PHE A 130 26.90 10.55 -3.26
C PHE A 130 25.39 10.28 -3.35
N VAL A 131 25.00 9.03 -3.09
CA VAL A 131 23.57 8.71 -3.02
C VAL A 131 23.07 9.09 -1.62
N THR A 132 22.84 10.39 -1.42
CA THR A 132 22.01 10.93 -0.34
C THR A 132 20.54 10.67 -0.65
N LYS A 133 20.18 9.41 -0.96
CA LYS A 133 18.76 9.05 -1.12
C LYS A 133 18.10 9.40 0.22
N PRO A 134 17.15 10.35 0.25
CA PRO A 134 16.56 10.82 1.51
C PRO A 134 15.85 9.69 2.24
N LEU A 135 15.42 8.66 1.50
CA LEU A 135 14.70 7.51 1.99
C LEU A 135 15.22 6.24 1.32
N VAL A 136 15.55 5.24 2.15
CA VAL A 136 16.00 3.91 1.73
C VAL A 136 15.03 2.88 2.29
N LEU A 137 14.39 2.13 1.40
CA LEU A 137 13.51 1.04 1.76
C LEU A 137 14.32 -0.24 1.98
N LYS A 138 14.11 -0.90 3.11
CA LYS A 138 14.76 -2.16 3.47
C LYS A 138 13.76 -3.29 3.64
N CYS A 139 14.17 -4.47 3.22
CA CYS A 139 13.43 -5.71 3.42
C CYS A 139 13.22 -5.96 4.92
N PRO A 140 11.98 -6.17 5.39
CA PRO A 140 11.70 -6.42 6.80
C PRO A 140 12.21 -7.78 7.29
N TYR A 141 12.59 -8.68 6.37
CA TYR A 141 13.03 -10.04 6.69
C TYR A 141 14.55 -10.20 6.78
N CYS A 142 15.31 -9.47 5.97
CA CYS A 142 16.77 -9.60 5.90
C CYS A 142 17.54 -8.27 6.02
N GLY A 143 16.84 -7.13 6.10
CA GLY A 143 17.47 -5.81 6.23
C GLY A 143 18.23 -5.31 4.98
N SER A 144 18.26 -6.09 3.90
CA SER A 144 18.82 -5.68 2.61
C SER A 144 18.00 -4.56 1.98
N THR A 145 18.68 -3.64 1.30
CA THR A 145 18.03 -2.56 0.55
C THR A 145 17.19 -3.14 -0.57
N LEU A 146 15.97 -2.64 -0.74
CA LEU A 146 15.10 -3.03 -1.85
C LEU A 146 15.55 -2.33 -3.13
N THR A 147 15.46 -3.05 -4.24
CA THR A 147 15.76 -2.49 -5.56
C THR A 147 14.47 -2.16 -6.30
N GLU A 148 14.42 -0.98 -6.89
CA GLU A 148 13.36 -0.59 -7.83
C GLU A 148 13.41 -1.52 -9.04
N HIS A 149 12.32 -2.24 -9.31
CA HIS A 149 12.25 -3.26 -10.35
C HIS A 149 11.35 -2.86 -11.51
N LYS A 150 10.22 -2.20 -11.22
CA LYS A 150 9.26 -1.72 -12.23
C LYS A 150 8.64 -0.42 -11.77
N GLU A 151 8.48 0.50 -12.69
CA GLU A 151 7.72 1.73 -12.50
C GLU A 151 6.38 1.62 -13.26
N ARG A 152 5.30 2.04 -12.61
CA ARG A 152 3.95 2.14 -13.18
C ARG A 152 3.45 3.57 -12.95
N LYS A 153 2.42 3.98 -13.69
CA LYS A 153 1.85 5.35 -13.65
C LYS A 153 1.64 5.91 -12.24
N HIS A 154 1.25 5.05 -11.29
CA HIS A 154 0.81 5.48 -9.96
C HIS A 154 1.55 4.79 -8.80
N PHE A 155 2.50 3.91 -9.10
CA PHE A 155 3.28 3.23 -8.08
C PHE A 155 4.59 2.64 -8.63
N LYS A 156 5.58 2.53 -7.76
CA LYS A 156 6.86 1.85 -8.00
C LYS A 156 6.89 0.52 -7.28
N ILE A 157 7.43 -0.50 -7.95
CA ILE A 157 7.58 -1.84 -7.40
C ILE A 157 9.02 -2.03 -6.96
N HIS A 158 9.19 -2.24 -5.66
CA HIS A 158 10.45 -2.53 -4.99
C HIS A 158 10.55 -4.02 -4.67
N LYS A 159 11.69 -4.64 -4.93
CA LYS A 159 11.91 -6.09 -4.74
C LYS A 159 13.16 -6.35 -3.92
N CYS A 160 13.10 -7.34 -3.03
CA CYS A 160 14.29 -7.86 -2.35
C CYS A 160 15.05 -8.82 -3.27
N THR A 161 16.29 -8.50 -3.63
CA THR A 161 17.16 -9.33 -4.48
C THR A 161 18.10 -10.26 -3.71
N ASN A 162 18.15 -10.16 -2.37
CA ASN A 162 19.00 -11.01 -1.56
C ASN A 162 18.55 -12.48 -1.58
N ASP A 163 19.40 -13.38 -2.07
CA ASP A 163 19.15 -14.83 -2.16
C ASP A 163 19.19 -15.53 -0.80
N LYS A 164 19.85 -14.93 0.20
CA LYS A 164 19.87 -15.43 1.58
C LYS A 164 18.71 -14.89 2.43
N CYS A 165 17.73 -14.23 1.80
CA CYS A 165 16.58 -13.68 2.52
C CYS A 165 15.70 -14.80 3.08
N SER A 166 15.39 -14.74 4.38
CA SER A 166 14.56 -15.74 5.06
C SER A 166 13.18 -15.92 4.40
N TYR A 167 12.55 -14.83 3.94
CA TYR A 167 11.28 -14.90 3.20
C TYR A 167 11.40 -15.67 1.89
N TYR A 168 12.46 -15.41 1.12
CA TYR A 168 12.68 -16.09 -0.16
C TYR A 168 12.95 -17.57 0.04
N LEU A 169 13.82 -17.92 0.97
CA LEU A 169 14.15 -19.30 1.30
C LEU A 169 12.93 -20.06 1.83
N ALA A 170 12.11 -19.43 2.68
CA ALA A 170 10.88 -20.03 3.20
C ALA A 170 9.86 -20.32 2.08
N ASN A 171 9.67 -19.39 1.13
CA ASN A 171 8.75 -19.61 0.01
C ASN A 171 9.30 -20.59 -1.03
N LEU A 172 10.62 -20.64 -1.22
CA LEU A 172 11.25 -21.66 -2.06
C LEU A 172 11.02 -23.07 -1.53
N LYS A 173 11.08 -23.28 -0.20
CA LYS A 173 10.85 -24.58 0.44
C LYS A 173 9.42 -25.11 0.26
N LYS A 174 8.45 -24.23 -0.05
CA LYS A 174 7.05 -24.59 -0.30
C LYS A 174 6.79 -25.08 -1.72
N LEU A 175 7.74 -24.89 -2.63
CA LEU A 175 7.64 -25.35 -4.01
C LEU A 175 8.17 -26.76 -4.13
N ASP A 176 7.58 -27.53 -5.04
CA ASP A 176 8.13 -28.83 -5.42
C ASP A 176 9.50 -28.65 -6.09
N LYS A 177 10.37 -29.64 -5.88
CA LYS A 177 11.77 -29.58 -6.33
C LYS A 177 11.90 -29.53 -7.87
N ASP A 178 10.90 -30.07 -8.57
CA ASP A 178 10.91 -30.26 -10.03
C ASP A 178 10.24 -29.12 -10.82
N ILE A 179 9.85 -28.03 -10.15
CA ILE A 179 9.18 -26.90 -10.81
C ILE A 179 10.15 -26.16 -11.74
N SER A 180 9.73 -25.98 -13.00
CA SER A 180 10.49 -25.27 -14.02
C SER A 180 10.71 -23.79 -13.66
N HIS A 181 11.76 -23.17 -14.21
CA HIS A 181 12.03 -21.74 -13.97
C HIS A 181 10.87 -20.84 -14.45
N ALA A 182 10.19 -21.21 -15.54
CA ALA A 182 9.04 -20.48 -16.04
C ALA A 182 7.87 -20.49 -15.05
N GLU A 183 7.63 -21.62 -14.40
CA GLU A 183 6.55 -21.75 -13.41
C GLU A 183 6.86 -21.05 -12.10
N LYS A 184 8.13 -20.98 -11.68
CA LYS A 184 8.56 -20.18 -10.51
C LYS A 184 8.12 -18.72 -10.59
N SER A 185 7.99 -18.17 -11.81
CA SER A 185 7.53 -16.80 -12.02
C SER A 185 6.04 -16.57 -11.68
N LYS A 186 5.24 -17.65 -11.65
CA LYS A 186 3.82 -17.61 -11.24
C LYS A 186 3.68 -17.42 -9.73
N TYR A 187 4.71 -17.74 -8.95
CA TYR A 187 4.71 -17.68 -7.49
C TYR A 187 5.35 -16.39 -6.97
N LYS A 188 4.83 -15.90 -5.85
CA LYS A 188 5.42 -14.77 -5.15
C LYS A 188 6.58 -15.23 -4.26
N LEU A 189 7.73 -15.45 -4.88
CA LEU A 189 8.89 -15.98 -4.17
C LEU A 189 9.61 -14.93 -3.30
N ARG A 190 9.72 -13.70 -3.79
CA ARG A 190 10.49 -12.65 -3.13
C ARG A 190 9.57 -11.59 -2.55
N TYR A 191 10.05 -10.96 -1.49
CA TYR A 191 9.39 -9.81 -0.90
C TYR A 191 9.26 -8.69 -1.93
N ILE A 192 8.04 -8.16 -2.07
CA ILE A 192 7.71 -7.09 -3.01
C ILE A 192 6.93 -6.01 -2.25
N TYR A 193 7.41 -4.78 -2.36
CA TYR A 193 6.72 -3.61 -1.83
C TYR A 193 6.27 -2.72 -2.98
N ARG A 194 5.06 -2.16 -2.87
CA ARG A 194 4.52 -1.18 -3.82
C ARG A 194 4.49 0.17 -3.15
N GLU A 195 5.32 1.09 -3.63
CA GLU A 195 5.36 2.48 -3.20
C GLU A 195 4.41 3.27 -4.09
N PHE A 196 3.28 3.74 -3.54
CA PHE A 196 2.35 4.57 -4.28
C PHE A 196 2.85 6.01 -4.36
N THR A 197 2.86 6.55 -5.57
CA THR A 197 3.29 7.94 -5.84
C THR A 197 2.12 8.92 -5.80
N ILE A 198 0.88 8.42 -5.71
CA ILE A 198 -0.31 9.24 -5.54
C ILE A 198 -0.41 9.68 -4.08
N ASN A 199 -0.72 10.96 -3.87
CA ASN A 199 -1.15 11.45 -2.58
C ASN A 199 -2.65 11.18 -2.39
N PHE A 200 -2.97 10.06 -1.75
CA PHE A 200 -4.36 9.68 -1.47
C PHE A 200 -5.12 10.73 -0.64
N PHE A 201 -4.43 11.48 0.22
CA PHE A 201 -5.06 12.51 1.07
C PHE A 201 -5.35 13.82 0.35
N LYS A 202 -4.71 14.05 -0.80
CA LYS A 202 -4.98 15.22 -1.68
C LYS A 202 -5.86 14.86 -2.86
N MET A 203 -6.34 13.62 -2.93
CA MET A 203 -7.15 13.16 -4.05
C MET A 203 -8.59 13.67 -3.86
N ASP A 204 -9.04 14.54 -4.76
CA ASP A 204 -10.44 14.95 -4.80
C ASP A 204 -11.28 13.88 -5.50
N LEU A 205 -11.90 13.02 -4.69
CA LEU A 205 -12.76 11.93 -5.14
C LEU A 205 -14.07 12.43 -5.79
N TYR A 206 -14.40 13.72 -5.59
CA TYR A 206 -15.66 14.33 -6.00
C TYR A 206 -15.45 15.50 -6.97
N SER A 207 -14.27 15.58 -7.57
CA SER A 207 -13.96 16.55 -8.62
C SER A 207 -14.96 16.42 -9.78
N LEU A 208 -15.44 17.57 -10.25
CA LEU A 208 -16.35 17.61 -11.39
C LEU A 208 -15.60 17.19 -12.67
N PRO A 209 -16.22 16.39 -13.56
CA PRO A 209 -15.62 16.02 -14.83
C PRO A 209 -15.37 17.26 -15.70
N GLU A 210 -14.38 17.20 -16.60
CA GLU A 210 -14.04 18.32 -17.51
C GLU A 210 -15.22 18.79 -18.37
N CYS A 211 -16.17 17.89 -18.67
CA CYS A 211 -17.39 18.20 -19.41
C CYS A 211 -18.58 18.59 -18.52
N ALA A 212 -18.37 18.83 -17.22
CA ALA A 212 -19.42 19.25 -16.31
C ALA A 212 -20.04 20.57 -16.79
N THR A 213 -21.35 20.58 -16.95
CA THR A 213 -22.08 21.80 -17.29
C THR A 213 -22.28 22.62 -16.03
N GLY A 214 -21.89 23.90 -16.06
CA GLY A 214 -22.28 24.82 -15.01
C GLY A 214 -23.80 24.94 -14.94
N PHE A 215 -24.36 24.99 -13.72
CA PHE A 215 -25.79 25.26 -13.50
C PHE A 215 -26.21 26.70 -13.86
N SER A 216 -25.30 27.49 -14.45
CA SER A 216 -25.57 28.78 -15.09
C SER A 216 -26.03 28.55 -16.53
N PHE A 217 -27.34 28.37 -16.72
CA PHE A 217 -27.87 28.10 -18.04
C PHE A 217 -28.10 29.41 -18.83
N LYS A 218 -27.43 29.58 -19.98
CA LYS A 218 -27.65 30.72 -20.90
C LYS A 218 -28.73 30.47 -21.96
N LYS A 219 -28.86 29.22 -22.42
CA LYS A 219 -29.81 28.80 -23.48
C LYS A 219 -30.90 27.84 -23.02
N PHE A 220 -30.62 27.03 -22.01
CA PHE A 220 -31.55 26.02 -21.48
C PHE A 220 -31.93 26.38 -20.04
N SER A 221 -32.76 25.59 -19.38
CA SER A 221 -33.15 25.83 -17.98
C SER A 221 -32.94 24.58 -17.13
N PRO A 222 -32.92 24.68 -15.79
CA PRO A 222 -32.88 23.52 -14.91
C PRO A 222 -34.02 22.53 -15.19
N HIS A 223 -35.18 23.04 -15.61
CA HIS A 223 -36.33 22.21 -15.99
C HIS A 223 -36.02 21.33 -17.21
N ILE A 224 -35.36 21.89 -18.23
CA ILE A 224 -34.96 21.14 -19.43
C ILE A 224 -33.93 20.06 -19.08
N MET A 225 -32.97 20.37 -18.20
CA MET A 225 -32.06 19.36 -17.67
C MET A 225 -32.81 18.25 -16.92
N GLY A 226 -33.82 18.61 -16.11
CA GLY A 226 -34.71 17.66 -15.45
C GLY A 226 -35.40 16.72 -16.44
N LEU A 227 -36.01 17.27 -17.50
CA LEU A 227 -36.62 16.49 -18.57
C LEU A 227 -35.60 15.56 -19.24
N CYS A 228 -34.40 16.05 -19.58
CA CYS A 228 -33.33 15.21 -20.12
C CYS A 228 -33.03 14.01 -19.21
N LEU A 229 -32.91 14.23 -17.90
CA LEU A 229 -32.65 13.17 -16.95
C LEU A 229 -33.84 12.21 -16.82
N THR A 230 -35.09 12.70 -16.85
CA THR A 230 -36.28 11.84 -16.84
C THR A 230 -36.31 10.90 -18.04
N TYR A 231 -36.13 11.41 -19.26
CA TYR A 231 -36.13 10.59 -20.47
C TYR A 231 -34.93 9.64 -20.52
N HIS A 232 -33.74 10.11 -20.16
CA HIS A 232 -32.53 9.31 -20.27
C HIS A 232 -32.39 8.26 -19.16
N VAL A 233 -32.65 8.64 -17.90
CA VAL A 233 -32.43 7.78 -16.72
C VAL A 233 -33.69 6.98 -16.38
N ASN A 234 -34.83 7.66 -16.18
CA ASN A 234 -36.05 6.97 -15.71
C ASN A 234 -36.69 6.13 -16.82
N LEU A 235 -36.77 6.69 -18.04
CA LEU A 235 -37.32 5.98 -19.21
C LEU A 235 -36.27 5.19 -20.00
N LYS A 236 -35.01 5.20 -19.57
CA LYS A 236 -33.90 4.41 -20.13
C LYS A 236 -33.66 4.63 -21.63
N LEU A 237 -33.99 5.83 -22.15
CA LEU A 237 -33.75 6.15 -23.54
C LEU A 237 -32.27 6.42 -23.81
N SER A 238 -31.79 6.07 -25.00
CA SER A 238 -30.46 6.50 -25.44
C SER A 238 -30.37 8.03 -25.51
N THR A 239 -29.16 8.59 -25.48
CA THR A 239 -28.97 10.05 -25.56
C THR A 239 -29.53 10.66 -26.85
N ARG A 240 -29.48 9.92 -27.96
CA ARG A 240 -30.08 10.32 -29.25
C ARG A 240 -31.60 10.24 -29.23
N GLN A 241 -32.18 9.17 -28.68
CA GLN A 241 -33.62 9.05 -28.52
C GLN A 241 -34.17 10.11 -27.56
N THR A 242 -33.43 10.44 -26.51
CA THR A 242 -33.79 11.50 -25.57
C THR A 242 -33.82 12.86 -26.27
N ALA A 243 -32.78 13.20 -27.04
CA ALA A 243 -32.75 14.43 -27.84
C ALA A 243 -33.92 14.49 -28.83
N HIS A 244 -34.21 13.38 -29.51
CA HIS A 244 -35.35 13.27 -30.41
C HIS A 244 -36.70 13.46 -29.68
N ALA A 245 -36.90 12.79 -28.54
CA ALA A 245 -38.13 12.91 -27.75
C ALA A 245 -38.33 14.33 -27.22
N LEU A 246 -37.27 15.02 -26.80
CA LEU A 246 -37.34 16.41 -26.36
C LEU A 246 -37.70 17.36 -27.50
N LYS A 247 -37.24 17.08 -28.73
CA LYS A 247 -37.60 17.85 -29.91
C LYS A 247 -39.06 17.63 -30.31
N GLU A 248 -39.50 16.38 -30.40
CA GLU A 248 -40.85 16.03 -30.87
C GLU A 248 -41.94 16.38 -29.86
N VAL A 249 -41.72 16.08 -28.57
CA VAL A 249 -42.75 16.23 -27.53
C VAL A 249 -42.76 17.66 -26.95
N HIS A 250 -41.58 18.25 -26.78
CA HIS A 250 -41.43 19.52 -26.05
C HIS A 250 -40.95 20.67 -26.95
N GLY A 251 -40.66 20.44 -28.24
CA GLY A 251 -40.13 21.46 -29.14
C GLY A 251 -38.71 21.92 -28.80
N ILE A 252 -37.99 21.18 -27.94
CA ILE A 252 -36.66 21.57 -27.45
C ILE A 252 -35.58 20.93 -28.32
N ASP A 253 -34.87 21.73 -29.10
CA ASP A 253 -33.72 21.25 -29.88
C ASP A 253 -32.44 21.23 -29.02
N ILE A 254 -32.06 20.02 -28.59
CA ILE A 254 -30.88 19.77 -27.77
C ILE A 254 -30.03 18.65 -28.38
N SER A 255 -28.70 18.81 -28.35
CA SER A 255 -27.82 17.78 -28.86
C SER A 255 -27.75 16.56 -27.92
N HIS A 256 -27.60 15.37 -28.49
CA HIS A 256 -27.35 14.14 -27.73
C HIS A 256 -26.08 14.22 -26.86
N THR A 257 -25.08 15.02 -27.26
CA THR A 257 -23.88 15.28 -26.47
C THR A 257 -24.18 16.11 -25.22
N MET A 258 -25.10 17.08 -25.31
CA MET A 258 -25.53 17.86 -24.15
C MET A 258 -26.36 17.02 -23.18
N VAL A 259 -27.22 16.13 -23.68
CA VAL A 259 -27.91 15.14 -22.84
C VAL A 259 -26.90 14.27 -22.06
N ALA A 260 -25.84 13.80 -22.73
CA ALA A 260 -24.77 13.04 -22.07
C ALA A 260 -24.04 13.86 -21.01
N ASN A 261 -23.72 15.13 -21.29
CA ASN A 261 -23.06 16.02 -20.35
C ASN A 261 -23.93 16.31 -19.12
N TYR A 262 -25.25 16.52 -19.31
CA TYR A 262 -26.18 16.68 -18.19
C TYR A 262 -26.25 15.42 -17.31
N ALA A 263 -26.32 14.23 -17.92
CA ALA A 263 -26.31 12.97 -17.18
C ALA A 263 -25.01 12.77 -16.39
N LEU A 264 -23.85 13.04 -17.01
CA LEU A 264 -22.54 12.95 -16.35
C LEU A 264 -22.39 13.97 -15.22
N THR A 265 -22.87 15.20 -15.42
CA THR A 265 -22.83 16.26 -14.40
C THR A 265 -23.71 15.87 -13.21
N ALA A 266 -24.95 15.43 -13.46
CA ALA A 266 -25.85 14.97 -12.42
C ALA A 266 -25.26 13.80 -11.62
N ALA A 267 -24.68 12.81 -12.32
CA ALA A 267 -24.03 11.68 -11.67
C ALA A 267 -22.85 12.11 -10.79
N ALA A 268 -21.99 13.03 -11.27
CA ALA A 268 -20.87 13.55 -10.50
C ALA A 268 -21.31 14.34 -9.26
N VAL A 269 -22.41 15.10 -9.36
CA VAL A 269 -22.96 15.87 -8.24
C VAL A 269 -23.67 14.97 -7.22
N ILE A 270 -24.36 13.92 -7.65
CA ILE A 270 -25.09 12.99 -6.76
C ILE A 270 -24.14 12.01 -6.07
N LYS A 271 -23.05 11.62 -6.74
CA LYS A 271 -22.10 10.61 -6.26
C LYS A 271 -21.61 10.82 -4.81
N PRO A 272 -21.19 12.02 -4.36
CA PRO A 272 -20.76 12.24 -2.98
C PRO A 272 -21.86 11.94 -1.98
N PHE A 273 -23.11 12.30 -2.29
CA PHE A 273 -24.24 12.05 -1.41
C PHE A 273 -24.48 10.55 -1.26
N VAL A 274 -24.40 9.77 -2.34
CA VAL A 274 -24.56 8.31 -2.30
C VAL A 274 -23.38 7.65 -1.57
N ASP A 275 -22.14 8.05 -1.88
CA ASP A 275 -20.94 7.42 -1.32
C ASP A 275 -20.78 7.70 0.19
N THR A 276 -21.28 8.84 0.69
CA THR A 276 -21.13 9.25 2.10
C THR A 276 -22.39 9.06 2.94
N PHE A 277 -23.48 8.57 2.35
CA PHE A 277 -24.71 8.34 3.08
C PHE A 277 -24.55 7.19 4.09
N ASP A 278 -24.92 7.46 5.34
CA ASP A 278 -24.98 6.43 6.37
C ASP A 278 -26.27 5.62 6.21
N TYR A 279 -26.19 4.53 5.43
CA TYR A 279 -27.31 3.64 5.15
C TYR A 279 -27.80 2.85 6.38
N LYS A 280 -27.03 2.81 7.47
CA LYS A 280 -27.32 2.02 8.70
C LYS A 280 -27.86 0.61 8.40
N PRO A 281 -27.13 -0.19 7.60
CA PRO A 281 -27.62 -1.50 7.19
C PRO A 281 -27.79 -2.46 8.38
N SER A 282 -28.68 -3.42 8.21
CA SER A 282 -28.87 -4.54 9.13
C SER A 282 -27.64 -5.46 9.15
N LYS A 283 -27.73 -6.52 9.97
CA LYS A 283 -26.65 -7.51 10.09
C LYS A 283 -26.54 -8.44 8.87
N ILE A 284 -27.58 -8.51 8.04
CA ILE A 284 -27.63 -9.45 6.92
C ILE A 284 -27.63 -8.65 5.62
N LEU A 285 -26.52 -8.74 4.90
CA LEU A 285 -26.33 -8.10 3.61
C LEU A 285 -26.26 -9.15 2.50
N SER A 286 -26.97 -8.92 1.42
CA SER A 286 -26.85 -9.68 0.17
C SER A 286 -26.04 -8.87 -0.83
N ALA A 287 -25.03 -9.47 -1.43
CA ALA A 287 -24.19 -8.81 -2.43
C ALA A 287 -24.18 -9.62 -3.72
N ASP A 288 -24.29 -8.94 -4.85
CA ASP A 288 -24.12 -9.51 -6.18
C ASP A 288 -23.12 -8.69 -7.01
N GLU A 289 -22.41 -9.37 -7.90
CA GLU A 289 -21.42 -8.77 -8.79
C GLU A 289 -21.91 -8.84 -10.23
N THR A 290 -21.89 -7.68 -10.90
CA THR A 290 -22.08 -7.61 -12.34
C THR A 290 -20.91 -6.92 -13.01
N TYR A 291 -20.75 -7.11 -14.32
CA TYR A 291 -19.74 -6.39 -15.08
C TYR A 291 -20.40 -5.55 -16.16
N ILE A 292 -19.88 -4.34 -16.33
CA ILE A 292 -20.26 -3.43 -17.40
C ILE A 292 -19.06 -3.18 -18.30
N LYS A 293 -19.29 -3.07 -19.61
CA LYS A 293 -18.22 -2.78 -20.57
C LYS A 293 -18.36 -1.33 -21.03
N VAL A 294 -17.45 -0.47 -20.58
CA VAL A 294 -17.42 0.95 -20.93
C VAL A 294 -16.19 1.21 -21.79
N LYS A 295 -16.40 1.72 -23.01
CA LYS A 295 -15.32 2.01 -23.99
C LYS A 295 -14.33 0.85 -24.18
N GLY A 296 -14.85 -0.38 -24.23
CA GLY A 296 -14.01 -1.57 -24.40
C GLY A 296 -13.42 -2.15 -23.11
N ILE A 297 -13.43 -1.40 -22.01
CA ILE A 297 -12.87 -1.79 -20.72
C ILE A 297 -13.97 -2.42 -19.85
N LYS A 298 -13.70 -3.61 -19.31
CA LYS A 298 -14.59 -4.26 -18.34
C LYS A 298 -14.42 -3.58 -16.98
N HIS A 299 -15.53 -3.12 -16.42
CA HIS A 299 -15.64 -2.60 -15.06
C HIS A 299 -16.54 -3.54 -14.29
N TYR A 300 -16.25 -3.72 -13.00
CA TYR A 300 -17.05 -4.55 -12.10
C TYR A 300 -17.87 -3.64 -11.20
N VAL A 301 -19.15 -3.98 -11.01
CA VAL A 301 -20.10 -3.27 -10.17
C VAL A 301 -20.60 -4.24 -9.12
N TRP A 302 -20.46 -3.85 -7.86
CA TRP A 302 -20.96 -4.60 -6.71
C TRP A 302 -22.25 -3.94 -6.25
N ILE A 303 -23.33 -4.72 -6.23
CA ILE A 303 -24.63 -4.29 -5.73
C ILE A 303 -24.79 -4.95 -4.37
N VAL A 304 -24.80 -4.14 -3.32
CA VAL A 304 -24.99 -4.60 -1.95
C VAL A 304 -26.34 -4.10 -1.48
N MET A 305 -27.20 -5.02 -1.06
CA MET A 305 -28.53 -4.72 -0.56
C MET A 305 -28.66 -5.24 0.86
N ASP A 306 -29.42 -4.49 1.67
CA ASP A 306 -29.90 -5.00 2.93
C ASP A 306 -30.92 -6.12 2.67
N ALA A 307 -30.76 -7.24 3.35
CA ALA A 307 -31.62 -8.42 3.17
C ALA A 307 -32.75 -8.49 4.20
N CYS A 308 -32.90 -7.44 5.03
CA CYS A 308 -33.90 -7.33 6.09
C CYS A 308 -34.77 -6.08 5.91
#